data_AF-A0A9R0R8A1-F1
#
_entry.id   AF-A0A9R0R8A1-F1
#
_cell.length_a   1.000
_cell.length_b   1.000
_cell.length_c   1.000
_cell.angle_alpha   90.00
_cell.angle_beta   90.00
_cell.angle_gamma   90.00
#
_symmetry.space_group_name_H-M   'P 1'
#
loop_
_entity.id
_entity.type
_entity.pdbx_description
1 polymer ?
#
loop_
_entity_poly.entity_id
_entity_poly.type
_entity_poly.pdbx_seq_one_letter_code
_entity_poly.pdbx_strand_id
1 'polypeptide(L)'
;MRRKRMLSKKAVDDDETWVDDGFQYYLALRKWYPGLRPESEFRCFVRGRKLVGVSQRDPSAYYPSLPGWSAEVQPKIEDFFEEFIEPQFASENYTFDVYVRADGRVKLIDFNPWGGYTLPLLFTWEELEEEQRAEDELEFRVVMQQGAVRPGLMTAIPYDMLDWGDGSGWDVFLKKAGNELDRQMASLGVDS
;
A
#
# COMPACT_ATOMS: atom_id res chain seq x y z
N MET A 1 -20.34 -18.94 72.56
CA MET A 1 -18.92 -19.02 72.98
C MET A 1 -18.08 -18.30 71.93
N ARG A 2 -17.22 -17.35 72.33
CA ARG A 2 -16.39 -16.48 71.45
C ARG A 2 -15.00 -17.07 71.23
N ARG A 3 -14.41 -16.76 70.04
CA ARG A 3 -13.03 -16.28 69.71
C ARG A 3 -12.46 -17.02 68.47
N LYS A 4 -12.29 -16.31 67.33
CA LYS A 4 -11.06 -15.60 66.81
C LYS A 4 -9.98 -16.61 66.38
N ARG A 5 -9.25 -16.51 65.27
CA ARG A 5 -8.88 -15.50 64.24
C ARG A 5 -8.11 -16.32 63.17
N MET A 6 -8.07 -15.97 61.89
CA MET A 6 -7.07 -15.06 61.33
C MET A 6 -7.44 -14.70 59.89
N LEU A 7 -7.33 -13.41 59.56
CA LEU A 7 -7.21 -12.94 58.19
C LEU A 7 -5.78 -13.24 57.68
N SER A 8 -5.66 -13.54 56.38
CA SER A 8 -4.44 -13.24 55.62
C SER A 8 -4.81 -12.87 54.18
N LYS A 9 -4.73 -11.56 53.92
CA LYS A 9 -4.33 -10.84 52.69
C LYS A 9 -4.89 -11.26 51.32
N LYS A 10 -5.54 -10.27 50.70
CA LYS A 10 -5.77 -10.09 49.26
C LYS A 10 -4.53 -10.42 48.42
N ALA A 11 -4.75 -11.12 47.30
CA ALA A 11 -4.14 -10.77 46.03
C ALA A 11 -5.31 -10.35 45.12
N VAL A 12 -5.26 -9.10 44.66
CA VAL A 12 -6.07 -8.61 43.55
C VAL A 12 -5.18 -8.88 42.33
N ASP A 13 -5.53 -9.87 41.52
CA ASP A 13 -5.00 -9.97 40.16
C ASP A 13 -5.98 -9.20 39.28
N ASP A 14 -5.66 -7.93 39.08
CA ASP A 14 -6.19 -7.10 38.01
C ASP A 14 -5.54 -7.56 36.71
N ASP A 15 -6.22 -8.41 35.95
CA ASP A 15 -5.98 -8.53 34.51
C ASP A 15 -7.35 -8.48 33.83
N GLU A 16 -7.89 -7.27 33.72
CA GLU A 16 -9.04 -6.97 32.86
C GLU A 16 -8.61 -7.14 31.40
N THR A 17 -8.44 -8.39 30.99
CA THR A 17 -8.41 -8.74 29.58
C THR A 17 -9.81 -8.44 29.04
N TRP A 18 -9.90 -7.43 28.17
CA TRP A 18 -11.09 -7.15 27.38
C TRP A 18 -11.27 -8.29 26.36
N VAL A 19 -11.85 -9.40 26.81
CA VAL A 19 -12.25 -10.52 25.95
C VAL A 19 -13.61 -10.19 25.36
N ASP A 20 -13.63 -9.83 24.09
CA ASP A 20 -14.84 -9.80 23.28
C ASP A 20 -15.00 -11.18 22.62
N ASP A 21 -16.15 -11.83 22.78
CA ASP A 21 -16.52 -13.13 22.17
C ASP A 21 -15.47 -14.27 22.28
N GLY A 22 -14.61 -14.26 23.30
CA GLY A 22 -13.58 -15.29 23.49
C GLY A 22 -12.32 -15.11 22.62
N PHE A 23 -12.18 -13.96 21.97
CA PHE A 23 -10.98 -13.60 21.23
C PHE A 23 -9.96 -12.89 22.14
N GLN A 24 -8.72 -13.39 22.13
CA GLN A 24 -7.60 -12.71 22.74
C GLN A 24 -6.98 -11.73 21.74
N TYR A 25 -6.94 -10.45 22.11
CA TYR A 25 -6.25 -9.43 21.33
C TYR A 25 -4.75 -9.41 21.64
N TYR A 26 -3.95 -9.13 20.61
CA TYR A 26 -2.50 -9.00 20.70
C TYR A 26 -2.04 -7.66 20.11
N LEU A 27 -1.07 -7.03 20.77
CA LEU A 27 -0.38 -5.87 20.22
C LEU A 27 0.92 -6.33 19.54
N ALA A 28 0.93 -6.34 18.21
CA ALA A 28 2.12 -6.66 17.42
C ALA A 28 2.90 -5.38 17.09
N LEU A 29 4.07 -5.19 17.73
CA LEU A 29 4.96 -4.07 17.44
C LEU A 29 6.08 -4.50 16.48
N ARG A 30 6.18 -3.81 15.35
CA ARG A 30 7.25 -4.02 14.37
C ARG A 30 8.23 -2.86 14.43
N LYS A 31 9.51 -3.17 14.22
CA LYS A 31 10.55 -2.13 14.12
C LYS A 31 10.27 -1.26 12.89
N TRP A 32 10.23 0.04 13.09
CA TRP A 32 10.16 1.02 12.00
C TRP A 32 11.51 1.12 11.27
N TYR A 33 11.46 1.22 9.95
CA TYR A 33 12.62 1.35 9.09
C TYR A 33 12.45 2.58 8.17
N PRO A 34 13.16 3.68 8.41
CA PRO A 34 12.96 4.92 7.66
C PRO A 34 13.42 4.84 6.19
N GLY A 35 14.22 3.83 5.84
CA GLY A 35 14.71 3.62 4.48
C GLY A 35 13.89 2.61 3.66
N LEU A 36 12.67 2.24 4.11
CA LEU A 36 11.79 1.43 3.28
C LEU A 36 11.26 2.27 2.12
N ARG A 37 11.33 1.68 0.93
CA ARG A 37 10.91 2.29 -0.31
C ARG A 37 9.52 1.78 -0.67
N PRO A 38 8.48 2.64 -0.70
CA PRO A 38 7.11 2.19 -0.98
C PRO A 38 6.97 1.45 -2.32
N GLU A 39 7.78 1.80 -3.32
CA GLU A 39 7.80 1.13 -4.64
C GLU A 39 8.31 -0.30 -4.60
N SER A 40 8.86 -0.73 -3.47
CA SER A 40 9.38 -2.08 -3.25
C SER A 40 8.38 -2.99 -2.53
N GLU A 41 7.15 -2.53 -2.30
CA GLU A 41 6.07 -3.32 -1.70
C GLU A 41 5.07 -3.81 -2.74
N PHE A 42 4.67 -5.08 -2.61
CA PHE A 42 3.74 -5.74 -3.53
C PHE A 42 2.70 -6.55 -2.76
N ARG A 43 1.47 -6.59 -3.28
CA ARG A 43 0.43 -7.52 -2.85
C ARG A 43 0.36 -8.68 -3.81
N CYS A 44 0.41 -9.88 -3.26
CA CYS A 44 0.35 -11.13 -3.99
C CYS A 44 -1.00 -11.79 -3.73
N PHE A 45 -1.62 -12.32 -4.78
CA PHE A 45 -2.96 -12.92 -4.76
C PHE A 45 -2.82 -14.42 -4.99
N VAL A 46 -3.25 -15.21 -4.00
CA VAL A 46 -3.19 -16.66 -4.04
C VAL A 46 -4.60 -17.21 -4.11
N ARG A 47 -4.87 -18.02 -5.12
CA ARG A 47 -6.16 -18.70 -5.31
C ARG A 47 -5.93 -20.17 -5.65
N GLY A 48 -6.62 -21.08 -4.97
CA GLY A 48 -6.44 -22.52 -5.15
C GLY A 48 -4.98 -22.95 -4.94
N ARG A 49 -4.28 -22.33 -3.97
CA ARG A 49 -2.85 -22.52 -3.69
C ARG A 49 -1.90 -22.14 -4.84
N LYS A 50 -2.37 -21.41 -5.85
CA LYS A 50 -1.54 -20.85 -6.93
C LYS A 50 -1.42 -19.33 -6.81
N LEU A 51 -0.23 -18.79 -7.06
CA LEU A 51 -0.03 -17.35 -7.18
C LEU A 51 -0.61 -16.88 -8.53
N VAL A 52 -1.71 -16.12 -8.50
CA VAL A 52 -2.46 -15.72 -9.71
C VAL A 52 -2.25 -14.26 -10.10
N GLY A 53 -1.78 -13.43 -9.17
CA GLY A 53 -1.56 -12.01 -9.42
C GLY A 53 -0.57 -11.37 -8.46
N VAL A 54 0.15 -10.36 -8.94
CA VAL A 54 0.97 -9.46 -8.13
C VAL A 54 0.65 -8.02 -8.53
N SER A 55 0.35 -7.17 -7.55
CA SER A 55 0.13 -5.73 -7.72
C SER A 55 1.17 -4.95 -6.93
N GLN A 56 1.64 -3.81 -7.44
CA GLN A 56 2.29 -2.82 -6.58
C GLN A 56 1.36 -2.44 -5.42
N ARG A 57 1.91 -2.25 -4.22
CA ARG A 57 1.11 -2.06 -2.99
C ARG A 57 0.44 -0.69 -2.91
N ASP A 58 1.06 0.33 -3.50
CA ASP A 58 0.54 1.70 -3.61
C ASP A 58 0.09 1.98 -5.04
N PRO A 59 -1.18 1.73 -5.41
CA PRO A 59 -1.68 1.96 -6.76
C PRO A 59 -1.82 3.46 -7.10
N SER A 60 -1.62 4.36 -6.13
CA SER A 60 -1.77 5.80 -6.35
C SER A 60 -0.51 6.43 -6.95
N ALA A 61 0.64 5.82 -6.77
CA ALA A 61 1.92 6.38 -7.16
C ALA A 61 2.48 5.73 -8.43
N TYR A 62 3.02 6.57 -9.30
CA TYR A 62 3.90 6.14 -10.37
C TYR A 62 5.35 6.22 -9.89
N TYR A 63 6.08 5.12 -10.01
CA TYR A 63 7.50 5.04 -9.65
C TYR A 63 8.33 4.78 -10.91
N PRO A 64 9.11 5.76 -11.41
CA PRO A 64 9.77 5.65 -12.72
C PRO A 64 10.70 4.44 -12.90
N SER A 65 11.28 3.94 -11.81
CA SER A 65 12.15 2.76 -11.81
C SER A 65 11.38 1.44 -11.88
N LEU A 66 10.12 1.42 -11.44
CA LEU A 66 9.37 0.20 -11.19
C LEU A 66 9.00 -0.58 -12.47
N PRO A 67 8.52 0.04 -13.57
CA PRO A 67 8.23 -0.67 -14.81
C PRO A 67 9.42 -1.43 -15.40
N GLY A 68 10.64 -0.89 -15.27
CA GLY A 68 11.86 -1.58 -15.72
C GLY A 68 12.31 -2.69 -14.76
N TRP A 69 11.98 -2.55 -13.47
CA TRP A 69 12.41 -3.46 -12.42
C TRP A 69 11.43 -4.63 -12.18
N SER A 70 10.16 -4.50 -12.56
CA SER A 70 9.12 -5.51 -12.32
C SER A 70 9.50 -6.89 -12.89
N ALA A 71 10.11 -6.94 -14.07
CA ALA A 71 10.60 -8.18 -14.69
C ALA A 71 11.69 -8.90 -13.86
N GLU A 72 12.46 -8.16 -13.06
CA GLU A 72 13.45 -8.75 -12.14
C GLU A 72 12.87 -9.11 -10.77
N VAL A 73 11.71 -8.54 -10.43
CA VAL A 73 11.04 -8.72 -9.14
C VAL A 73 10.11 -9.92 -9.18
N GLN A 74 9.35 -10.08 -10.27
CA GLN A 74 8.41 -11.18 -10.44
C GLN A 74 9.00 -12.56 -10.09
N PRO A 75 10.12 -13.01 -10.69
CA PRO A 75 10.66 -14.34 -10.40
C PRO A 75 11.07 -14.51 -8.94
N LYS A 76 11.54 -13.45 -8.28
CA LYS A 76 11.91 -13.51 -6.86
C LYS A 76 10.69 -13.70 -5.95
N ILE A 77 9.55 -13.15 -6.34
CA ILE A 77 8.29 -13.32 -5.60
C ILE A 77 7.72 -14.71 -5.85
N GLU A 78 7.77 -15.20 -7.10
CA GLU A 78 7.39 -16.58 -7.45
C GLU A 78 8.21 -17.60 -6.65
N ASP A 79 9.55 -17.51 -6.71
CA ASP A 79 10.47 -18.37 -5.94
C ASP A 79 10.16 -18.31 -4.43
N PHE A 80 9.95 -17.11 -3.88
CA PHE A 80 9.63 -16.93 -2.47
C PHE A 80 8.29 -17.57 -2.08
N PHE A 81 7.29 -17.47 -2.96
CA PHE A 81 5.99 -18.08 -2.76
C PHE A 81 6.09 -19.61 -2.73
N GLU A 82 6.72 -20.20 -3.74
CA GLU A 82 6.87 -21.65 -3.89
C GLU A 82 7.73 -22.27 -2.77
N GLU A 83 8.83 -21.61 -2.39
CA GLU A 83 9.76 -22.16 -1.40
C GLU A 83 9.26 -21.97 0.05
N PHE A 84 8.66 -20.82 0.37
CA PHE A 84 8.38 -20.44 1.76
C PHE A 84 6.90 -20.34 2.11
N ILE A 85 6.04 -19.88 1.21
CA ILE A 85 4.65 -19.53 1.56
C ILE A 85 3.70 -20.70 1.30
N GLU A 86 3.67 -21.22 0.07
CA GLU A 86 2.76 -22.30 -0.35
C GLU A 86 2.87 -23.53 0.58
N PRO A 87 4.06 -24.05 0.94
CA PRO A 87 4.16 -25.30 1.70
C PRO A 87 3.68 -25.17 3.16
N GLN A 88 3.61 -23.95 3.69
CA GLN A 88 3.36 -23.69 5.11
C GLN A 88 1.96 -23.13 5.40
N PHE A 89 1.33 -22.47 4.41
CA PHE A 89 0.04 -21.82 4.62
C PHE A 89 -1.14 -22.77 4.35
N ALA A 90 -2.07 -22.84 5.30
CA ALA A 90 -3.17 -23.82 5.27
C ALA A 90 -4.32 -23.39 4.34
N SER A 91 -4.56 -22.09 4.17
CA SER A 91 -5.66 -21.58 3.35
C SER A 91 -5.36 -21.73 1.86
N GLU A 92 -6.39 -21.99 1.06
CA GLU A 92 -6.27 -22.10 -0.40
C GLU A 92 -6.33 -20.74 -1.10
N ASN A 93 -7.10 -19.79 -0.53
CA ASN A 93 -7.33 -18.47 -1.09
C ASN A 93 -6.97 -17.40 -0.06
N TYR A 94 -6.03 -16.54 -0.38
CA TYR A 94 -5.56 -15.47 0.50
C TYR A 94 -4.75 -14.44 -0.29
N THR A 95 -4.41 -13.34 0.35
CA THR A 95 -3.43 -12.40 -0.16
C THR A 95 -2.31 -12.25 0.84
N PHE A 96 -1.12 -11.94 0.35
CA PHE A 96 0.02 -11.63 1.20
C PHE A 96 0.82 -10.46 0.64
N ASP A 97 1.31 -9.61 1.53
CA ASP A 97 2.11 -8.45 1.18
C ASP A 97 3.60 -8.79 1.37
N VAL A 98 4.44 -8.39 0.41
CA VAL A 98 5.89 -8.58 0.46
C VAL A 98 6.65 -7.29 0.21
N TYR A 99 7.84 -7.20 0.78
CA TYR A 99 8.84 -6.18 0.50
C TYR A 99 10.05 -6.80 -0.19
N VAL A 100 10.42 -6.28 -1.37
CA VAL A 100 11.58 -6.76 -2.14
C VAL A 100 12.74 -5.81 -1.96
N ARG A 101 13.82 -6.28 -1.34
CA ARG A 101 14.99 -5.45 -1.06
C ARG A 101 15.82 -5.21 -2.32
N ALA A 102 16.66 -4.18 -2.28
CA ALA A 102 17.60 -3.86 -3.37
C ALA A 102 18.61 -5.00 -3.65
N ASP A 103 18.90 -5.86 -2.66
CA ASP A 103 19.73 -7.05 -2.81
C ASP A 103 18.96 -8.29 -3.31
N GLY A 104 17.69 -8.13 -3.69
CA GLY A 104 16.82 -9.19 -4.20
C GLY A 104 16.11 -10.01 -3.13
N ARG A 105 16.42 -9.83 -1.84
CA ARG A 105 15.73 -10.61 -0.78
C ARG A 105 14.29 -10.16 -0.63
N VAL A 106 13.38 -11.13 -0.65
CA VAL A 106 11.94 -10.93 -0.38
C VAL A 106 11.66 -11.10 1.11
N LYS A 107 10.80 -10.25 1.65
CA LYS A 107 10.32 -10.32 3.03
C LYS A 107 8.81 -10.30 3.06
N LEU A 108 8.19 -11.26 3.75
CA LEU A 108 6.78 -11.21 4.10
C LEU A 108 6.50 -10.02 5.03
N ILE A 109 5.46 -9.27 4.69
CA ILE A 109 4.94 -8.13 5.46
C ILE A 109 3.65 -8.52 6.13
N ASP A 110 2.65 -9.01 5.40
CA ASP A 110 1.34 -9.24 6.00
C ASP A 110 0.55 -10.33 5.27
N PHE A 111 -0.42 -10.94 5.95
CA PHE A 111 -1.42 -11.82 5.33
C PHE A 111 -2.79 -11.18 5.47
N ASN A 112 -3.59 -11.27 4.40
CA ASN A 112 -4.94 -10.72 4.38
C ASN A 112 -5.92 -11.75 3.77
N PRO A 113 -7.19 -11.78 4.22
CA PRO A 113 -8.21 -12.65 3.63
C PRO A 113 -8.41 -12.39 2.14
N TRP A 114 -8.87 -13.41 1.42
CA TRP A 114 -9.37 -13.26 0.05
C TRP A 114 -10.72 -12.52 0.07
N GLY A 115 -10.83 -11.41 -0.68
CA GLY A 115 -12.04 -10.61 -0.75
C GLY A 115 -12.34 -9.78 0.51
N GLY A 116 -13.61 -9.40 0.67
CA GLY A 116 -14.11 -8.66 1.83
C GLY A 116 -13.54 -7.24 1.92
N TYR A 117 -12.88 -6.94 3.03
CA TYR A 117 -12.27 -5.62 3.29
C TYR A 117 -10.87 -5.46 2.68
N THR A 118 -10.31 -6.53 2.11
CA THR A 118 -9.01 -6.48 1.43
C THR A 118 -9.19 -5.71 0.11
N LEU A 119 -8.40 -4.65 -0.08
CA LEU A 119 -8.39 -3.92 -1.35
C LEU A 119 -7.66 -4.74 -2.44
N PRO A 120 -8.23 -4.86 -3.65
CA PRO A 120 -7.62 -5.59 -4.77
C PRO A 120 -6.56 -4.77 -5.53
N LEU A 121 -6.38 -3.49 -5.16
CA LEU A 121 -5.34 -2.58 -5.69
C LEU A 121 -5.45 -2.38 -7.21
N LEU A 122 -4.48 -2.87 -8.00
CA LEU A 122 -4.50 -2.78 -9.46
C LEU A 122 -5.32 -3.89 -10.13
N PHE A 123 -6.03 -4.69 -9.34
CA PHE A 123 -7.00 -5.67 -9.81
C PHE A 123 -8.43 -5.30 -9.39
N THR A 124 -9.40 -5.99 -9.99
CA THR A 124 -10.76 -6.12 -9.45
C THR A 124 -10.93 -7.50 -8.79
N TRP A 125 -11.90 -7.64 -7.89
CA TRP A 125 -12.17 -8.96 -7.32
C TRP A 125 -12.81 -9.89 -8.35
N GLU A 126 -13.65 -9.33 -9.21
CA GLU A 126 -14.33 -10.06 -10.28
C GLU A 126 -13.34 -10.75 -11.22
N GLU A 127 -12.27 -10.07 -11.65
CA GLU A 127 -11.28 -10.67 -12.56
C GLU A 127 -10.37 -11.70 -11.86
N LEU A 128 -10.11 -11.53 -10.55
CA LEU A 128 -9.36 -12.51 -9.76
C LEU A 128 -10.19 -13.78 -9.50
N GLU A 129 -11.52 -13.68 -9.57
CA GLU A 129 -12.48 -14.77 -9.40
C GLU A 129 -12.84 -15.51 -10.69
N GLU A 130 -12.40 -15.03 -11.86
CA GLU A 130 -12.62 -15.74 -13.13
C GLU A 130 -11.89 -17.11 -13.15
N GLU A 131 -12.64 -18.19 -13.37
CA GLU A 131 -12.10 -19.57 -13.41
C GLU A 131 -11.36 -19.88 -14.72
N GLN A 132 -11.58 -19.08 -15.77
CA GLN A 132 -11.04 -19.30 -17.11
C GLN A 132 -9.64 -18.73 -17.30
N ARG A 133 -9.08 -18.11 -16.26
CA ARG A 133 -7.69 -17.65 -16.25
C ARG A 133 -6.79 -18.85 -16.53
N ALA A 134 -5.90 -18.72 -17.51
CA ALA A 134 -4.94 -19.77 -17.80
C ALA A 134 -4.19 -20.10 -16.50
N GLU A 135 -4.18 -21.38 -16.13
CA GLU A 135 -3.68 -21.85 -14.83
C GLU A 135 -2.20 -21.50 -14.56
N ASP A 136 -1.47 -21.09 -15.59
CA ASP A 136 -0.04 -20.78 -15.56
C ASP A 136 0.27 -19.28 -15.78
N GLU A 137 -0.75 -18.41 -15.92
CA GLU A 137 -0.51 -16.99 -16.22
C GLU A 137 -0.59 -16.11 -14.97
N LEU A 138 0.56 -15.92 -14.33
CA LEU A 138 0.75 -14.88 -13.34
C LEU A 138 0.70 -13.50 -14.02
N GLU A 139 -0.23 -12.63 -13.60
CA GLU A 139 -0.18 -11.22 -13.98
C GLU A 139 0.55 -10.37 -12.94
N PHE A 140 1.54 -9.61 -13.40
CA PHE A 140 2.25 -8.62 -12.60
C PHE A 140 1.86 -7.20 -13.05
N ARG A 141 1.11 -6.49 -12.20
CA ARG A 141 0.61 -5.13 -12.49
C ARG A 141 1.34 -4.08 -11.68
N VAL A 142 1.83 -3.06 -12.38
CA VAL A 142 2.41 -1.82 -11.83
C VAL A 142 1.84 -0.63 -12.56
N VAL A 143 1.86 0.55 -11.94
CA VAL A 143 1.48 1.79 -12.62
C VAL A 143 2.57 2.13 -13.62
N MET A 144 2.22 2.11 -14.90
CA MET A 144 3.17 2.27 -16.02
C MET A 144 3.49 3.72 -16.37
N GLN A 145 2.59 4.65 -16.02
CA GLN A 145 2.77 6.06 -16.32
C GLN A 145 2.16 6.93 -15.22
N GLN A 146 2.66 8.15 -15.11
CA GLN A 146 2.06 9.15 -14.23
C GLN A 146 0.69 9.58 -14.76
N GLY A 147 -0.35 9.46 -13.93
CA GLY A 147 -1.66 10.02 -14.22
C GLY A 147 -1.66 11.56 -14.14
N ALA A 148 -2.71 12.20 -14.67
CA ALA A 148 -2.87 13.66 -14.58
C ALA A 148 -3.27 14.14 -13.18
N VAL A 149 -3.90 13.27 -12.39
CA VAL A 149 -4.40 13.55 -11.04
C VAL A 149 -3.70 12.64 -10.06
N ARG A 150 -3.26 13.17 -8.92
CA ARG A 150 -2.79 12.34 -7.80
C ARG A 150 -3.98 11.53 -7.27
N PRO A 151 -3.94 10.19 -7.31
CA PRO A 151 -4.97 9.39 -6.70
C PRO A 151 -4.91 9.58 -5.18
N GLY A 152 -6.04 9.85 -4.55
CA GLY A 152 -6.14 10.06 -3.12
C GLY A 152 -7.60 10.19 -2.73
N LEU A 153 -8.02 9.46 -1.69
CA LEU A 153 -9.44 9.33 -1.32
C LEU A 153 -10.09 10.68 -0.91
N MET A 154 -9.27 11.69 -0.55
CA MET A 154 -9.73 13.01 -0.09
C MET A 154 -8.91 14.20 -0.65
N THR A 155 -7.86 13.94 -1.42
CA THR A 155 -6.86 14.97 -1.84
C THR A 155 -6.51 14.85 -3.31
N ALA A 156 -7.39 14.28 -4.12
CA ALA A 156 -7.18 14.16 -5.55
C ALA A 156 -7.06 15.56 -6.19
N ILE A 157 -5.82 15.96 -6.45
CA ILE A 157 -5.48 17.22 -7.10
C ILE A 157 -4.65 16.92 -8.35
N PRO A 158 -4.85 17.69 -9.44
CA PRO A 158 -3.98 17.61 -10.60
C PRO A 158 -2.51 17.72 -10.20
N TYR A 159 -1.64 16.92 -10.82
CA TYR A 159 -0.20 17.02 -10.55
C TYR A 159 0.35 18.42 -10.87
N ASP A 160 -0.17 19.05 -11.93
CA ASP A 160 0.18 20.42 -12.33
C ASP A 160 -0.09 21.46 -11.24
N MET A 161 -1.04 21.20 -10.32
CA MET A 161 -1.30 22.10 -9.20
C MET A 161 -0.21 22.07 -8.13
N LEU A 162 0.60 21.01 -8.08
CA LEU A 162 1.69 20.86 -7.14
C LEU A 162 3.05 21.22 -7.74
N ASP A 163 3.13 21.33 -9.06
CA ASP A 163 4.38 21.66 -9.74
C ASP A 163 4.57 23.19 -9.82
N TRP A 164 5.59 23.66 -9.10
CA TRP A 164 6.02 25.06 -9.07
C TRP A 164 7.32 25.29 -9.85
N GLY A 165 7.80 24.29 -10.59
CA GLY A 165 9.01 24.40 -11.39
C GLY A 165 8.87 25.34 -12.58
N ASP A 166 10.00 25.77 -13.12
CA ASP A 166 10.03 26.53 -14.37
C ASP A 166 9.41 25.69 -15.51
N GLY A 167 8.47 26.30 -16.23
CA GLY A 167 7.68 25.63 -17.28
C GLY A 167 6.41 24.93 -16.80
N SER A 168 6.14 24.91 -15.49
CA SER A 168 4.89 24.32 -14.96
C SER A 168 3.65 25.13 -15.33
N GLY A 169 2.47 24.54 -15.11
CA GLY A 169 1.18 25.23 -15.30
C GLY A 169 1.08 26.53 -14.48
N TRP A 170 1.58 26.53 -13.24
CA TRP A 170 1.62 27.73 -12.39
C TRP A 170 2.61 28.77 -12.89
N ASP A 171 3.81 28.36 -13.32
CA ASP A 171 4.80 29.28 -13.87
C ASP A 171 4.27 29.99 -15.13
N VAL A 172 3.66 29.23 -16.06
CA VAL A 172 3.02 29.79 -17.25
C VAL A 172 1.87 30.72 -16.90
N PHE A 173 1.02 30.34 -15.94
CA PHE A 173 -0.11 31.15 -15.50
C PHE A 173 0.37 32.48 -14.89
N LEU A 174 1.31 32.43 -13.95
CA LEU A 174 1.83 33.61 -13.26
C LEU A 174 2.55 34.57 -14.22
N LYS A 175 3.33 34.04 -15.18
CA LYS A 175 3.96 34.85 -16.24
C LYS A 175 2.92 35.55 -17.12
N LYS A 176 1.86 34.84 -17.52
CA LYS A 176 0.76 35.45 -18.30
C LYS A 176 0.01 36.51 -17.50
N ALA A 177 -0.27 36.25 -16.22
CA ALA A 177 -0.95 37.19 -15.33
C ALA A 177 -0.12 38.47 -15.14
N GLY A 178 1.20 38.35 -14.96
CA GLY A 178 2.12 39.49 -14.88
C GLY A 178 2.11 40.32 -16.17
N ASN A 179 2.28 39.68 -17.32
CA ASN A 179 2.26 40.38 -18.62
C ASN A 179 0.94 41.11 -18.89
N GLU A 180 -0.18 40.53 -18.44
CA GLU A 180 -1.50 41.15 -18.61
C GLU A 180 -1.70 42.32 -17.64
N LEU A 181 -1.21 42.21 -16.40
CA LEU A 181 -1.18 43.32 -15.44
C LEU A 181 -0.38 44.51 -16.00
N ASP A 182 0.80 44.26 -16.56
CA ASP A 182 1.66 45.29 -17.14
C ASP A 182 0.96 46.02 -18.30
N ARG A 183 0.25 45.29 -19.16
CA ARG A 183 -0.55 45.88 -20.25
C ARG A 183 -1.66 46.77 -19.72
N GLN A 184 -2.37 46.32 -18.68
CA GLN A 184 -3.44 47.10 -18.07
C GLN A 184 -2.91 48.38 -17.44
N MET A 185 -1.79 48.30 -16.70
CA MET A 185 -1.13 49.48 -16.12
C MET A 185 -0.67 50.47 -17.19
N ALA A 186 -0.05 49.99 -18.27
CA ALA A 186 0.37 50.83 -19.40
C ALA A 186 -0.83 51.51 -20.08
N SER A 187 -1.96 50.79 -20.23
CA SER A 187 -3.17 51.36 -20.83
C SER A 187 -3.90 52.39 -19.95
N LEU A 188 -3.70 52.33 -18.63
CA LEU A 188 -4.29 53.26 -17.65
C LEU A 188 -3.47 54.55 -17.51
N GLY A 189 -2.34 54.68 -18.21
CA GLY A 189 -1.53 55.90 -18.19
C GLY A 189 -0.94 56.23 -16.83
N VAL A 190 -0.72 55.22 -15.98
CA VAL A 190 0.02 55.37 -14.72
C VAL A 190 1.50 55.19 -15.04
N ASP A 191 2.07 56.19 -15.73
CA ASP A 191 3.51 56.44 -15.61
C ASP A 191 3.74 57.01 -14.21
N SER A 192 4.64 56.37 -13.46
CA SER A 192 5.13 56.77 -12.14
C SER A 192 5.62 58.21 -12.06
#